data_AF-A0AAJ0U2A5-F1
#
_entry.id   AF-A0AAJ0U2A5-F1
#
_cell.length_a   1.000
_cell.length_b   1.000
_cell.length_c   1.000
_cell.angle_alpha   90.00
_cell.angle_beta   90.00
_cell.angle_gamma   90.00
#
_symmetry.space_group_name_H-M   'P 1'
#
loop_
_entity.id
_entity.type
_entity.pdbx_description
1 polymer ?
#
loop_
_entity_poly.entity_id
_entity_poly.type
_entity_poly.pdbx_seq_one_letter_code
_entity_poly.pdbx_strand_id
1 'polypeptide(L)'
;MRALLDVNVLVALLDASHMHHGTAMRWLEREQAHGWASCPITQNGCIRIMSQPAYPAPLPAAAVVARLAEAVVGPDHQFWPDDLNPVVEQTLTWGQVLGHRQLNRHATPVERA
;
A
#
# COMPACT_ATOMS: atom_id res chain seq x y z
N MET A 1 14.48 4.79 5.10
CA MET A 1 13.85 4.68 3.75
C MET A 1 12.43 4.22 4.01
N ARG A 2 11.39 4.90 3.50
CA ARG A 2 10.00 4.52 3.77
C ARG A 2 9.64 3.21 3.04
N ALA A 3 8.83 2.37 3.68
CA ALA A 3 8.32 1.13 3.06
C ALA A 3 6.96 1.37 2.38
N LEU A 4 6.83 1.09 1.09
CA LEU A 4 5.54 1.05 0.40
C LEU A 4 4.76 -0.18 0.85
N LEU A 5 3.60 0.02 1.47
CA LEU A 5 2.79 -1.07 2.00
C LEU A 5 1.98 -1.75 0.90
N ASP A 6 2.01 -3.07 0.89
CA ASP A 6 1.07 -3.86 0.11
C ASP A 6 -0.38 -3.65 0.57
N VAL A 7 -1.34 -3.88 -0.33
CA VAL A 7 -2.77 -3.79 -0.03
C VAL A 7 -3.15 -4.59 1.21
N ASN A 8 -2.65 -5.83 1.35
CA ASN A 8 -3.01 -6.68 2.48
C ASN A 8 -2.46 -6.17 3.82
N VAL A 9 -1.32 -5.51 3.81
CA VAL A 9 -0.77 -4.89 5.02
C VAL A 9 -1.62 -3.70 5.43
N LEU A 10 -2.05 -2.88 4.46
CA LEU A 10 -2.92 -1.74 4.72
C LEU A 10 -4.29 -2.17 5.26
N VAL A 11 -4.88 -3.22 4.67
CA VAL A 11 -6.12 -3.84 5.18
C VAL A 11 -5.92 -4.35 6.61
N ALA A 12 -4.82 -5.07 6.88
CA ALA A 12 -4.54 -5.58 8.22
C ALA A 12 -4.33 -4.46 9.26
N LEU A 13 -3.77 -3.31 8.88
CA LEU A 13 -3.64 -2.16 9.78
C LEU A 13 -4.99 -1.51 10.10
N LEU A 14 -5.88 -1.38 9.10
CA LEU A 14 -7.17 -0.72 9.26
C LEU A 14 -8.25 -1.62 9.87
N ASP A 15 -8.13 -2.93 9.76
CA ASP A 15 -9.10 -3.88 10.33
C ASP A 15 -8.55 -4.58 11.58
N ALA A 16 -9.04 -4.17 12.75
CA ALA A 16 -8.64 -4.77 14.03
C ALA A 16 -9.06 -6.25 14.17
N SER A 17 -10.04 -6.71 13.40
CA SER A 17 -10.48 -8.11 13.36
C SER A 17 -9.66 -8.98 12.40
N HIS A 18 -8.81 -8.36 11.58
CA HIS A 18 -7.97 -9.08 10.63
C HIS A 18 -6.94 -9.94 11.36
N MET A 19 -6.78 -11.20 10.94
CA MET A 19 -5.88 -12.16 11.61
C MET A 19 -4.41 -11.70 11.72
N HIS A 20 -4.00 -10.80 10.84
CA HIS A 20 -2.65 -10.22 10.83
C HIS A 20 -2.54 -8.83 11.46
N HIS A 21 -3.61 -8.28 12.03
CA HIS A 21 -3.63 -6.94 12.61
C HIS A 21 -2.49 -6.73 13.61
N GLY A 22 -2.37 -7.61 14.61
CA GLY A 22 -1.30 -7.50 15.59
C GLY A 22 0.10 -7.61 15.00
N THR A 23 0.29 -8.40 13.93
CA THR A 23 1.59 -8.48 13.24
C THR A 23 1.91 -7.22 12.47
N ALA A 24 0.92 -6.64 11.79
CA ALA A 24 1.06 -5.39 11.04
C ALA A 24 1.34 -4.20 11.99
N MET A 25 0.60 -4.10 13.10
CA MET A 25 0.82 -3.07 14.11
C MET A 25 2.21 -3.16 14.73
N ARG A 26 2.66 -4.35 15.15
CA ARG A 26 4.03 -4.55 15.66
C ARG A 26 5.11 -4.20 14.65
N TRP A 27 4.84 -4.42 13.36
CA TRP A 27 5.77 -4.00 12.31
C TRP A 27 5.80 -2.48 12.19
N LEU A 28 4.62 -1.83 12.17
CA LEU A 28 4.52 -0.37 12.06
C LEU A 28 5.19 0.33 13.25
N GLU A 29 4.97 -0.16 14.47
CA GLU A 29 5.62 0.36 15.69
C GLU A 29 7.15 0.28 15.61
N ARG A 30 7.70 -0.82 15.07
CA ARG A 30 9.15 -0.99 14.92
C ARG A 30 9.73 -0.09 13.81
N GLU A 31 8.98 0.12 12.73
CA GLU A 31 9.45 0.86 11.56
C GLU A 31 8.97 2.31 11.50
N GLN A 32 8.25 2.79 12.52
CA GLN A 32 7.64 4.12 12.53
C GLN A 32 8.66 5.23 12.25
N ALA A 33 9.88 5.10 12.77
CA ALA A 33 10.98 6.06 12.53
C ALA A 33 11.42 6.13 11.06
N HIS A 34 11.28 5.04 10.31
CA HIS A 34 11.55 5.01 8.87
C HIS A 34 10.35 5.47 8.04
N GLY A 35 9.16 5.39 8.62
CA GLY A 35 7.88 5.70 7.99
C GLY A 35 7.43 4.67 6.96
N TRP A 36 6.25 4.88 6.43
CA TRP A 36 5.62 4.04 5.42
C TRP A 36 5.02 4.88 4.31
N ALA A 37 4.74 4.24 3.18
CA ALA A 37 4.12 4.88 2.04
C ALA A 37 2.93 4.07 1.54
N SER A 38 2.02 4.76 0.88
CA SER A 38 0.97 4.17 0.06
C SER A 38 0.97 4.84 -1.31
N CYS A 39 0.44 4.15 -2.32
CA CYS A 39 0.25 4.68 -3.66
C CYS A 39 -1.22 4.52 -4.12
N PRO A 40 -1.60 5.04 -5.30
CA PRO A 40 -2.96 4.87 -5.82
C PRO A 40 -3.45 3.42 -5.80
N ILE A 41 -2.60 2.47 -6.23
CA ILE A 41 -2.95 1.05 -6.30
C ILE A 41 -3.25 0.49 -4.91
N THR A 42 -2.42 0.80 -3.91
CA THR A 42 -2.56 0.24 -2.56
C THR A 42 -3.78 0.80 -1.84
N GLN A 43 -4.05 2.11 -2.00
CA GLN A 43 -5.21 2.77 -1.40
C GLN A 43 -6.52 2.27 -2.05
N ASN A 44 -6.59 2.23 -3.38
CA ASN A 44 -7.75 1.73 -4.10
C ASN A 44 -8.00 0.25 -3.80
N GLY A 45 -6.95 -0.57 -3.76
CA GLY A 45 -7.04 -1.98 -3.39
C GLY A 45 -7.63 -2.17 -1.99
N CYS A 46 -7.18 -1.39 -1.02
CA CYS A 46 -7.68 -1.44 0.35
C CYS A 46 -9.17 -1.06 0.42
N ILE A 47 -9.57 0.03 -0.23
CA ILE A 47 -10.98 0.45 -0.31
C ILE A 47 -11.82 -0.67 -0.89
N ARG A 48 -11.40 -1.23 -2.03
CA ARG A 48 -12.13 -2.26 -2.76
C ARG A 48 -12.30 -3.55 -1.96
N ILE A 49 -11.26 -3.97 -1.22
CA ILE A 49 -11.30 -5.18 -0.38
C ILE A 49 -12.21 -4.98 0.83
N MET A 50 -12.06 -3.88 1.57
CA MET A 50 -12.84 -3.68 2.80
C MET A 50 -14.31 -3.35 2.53
N SER A 51 -14.65 -2.93 1.30
CA SER A 51 -16.02 -2.60 0.92
C SER A 51 -16.75 -3.67 0.11
N GLN A 52 -16.11 -4.77 -0.26
CA GLN A 52 -16.78 -5.81 -1.04
C GLN A 52 -17.66 -6.72 -0.15
N PRO A 53 -18.80 -7.21 -0.65
CA PRO A 53 -19.74 -8.01 0.16
C PRO A 53 -19.18 -9.29 0.78
N ALA A 54 -18.15 -9.89 0.16
CA ALA A 54 -17.53 -11.11 0.64
C ALA A 54 -16.46 -10.88 1.73
N TYR A 55 -16.10 -9.63 2.03
CA TYR A 55 -15.21 -9.31 3.13
C TYR A 55 -15.96 -9.39 4.47
N PRO A 56 -15.38 -9.96 5.54
CA PRO A 56 -16.03 -9.97 6.85
C PRO A 56 -16.37 -8.57 7.34
N ALA A 57 -17.62 -8.36 7.79
CA ALA A 57 -18.13 -7.06 8.25
C ALA A 57 -17.77 -5.89 7.32
N PRO A 58 -18.21 -5.94 6.04
CA PRO A 58 -17.78 -4.98 5.03
C PRO A 58 -18.29 -3.57 5.38
N LEU A 59 -17.48 -2.57 5.08
CA LEU A 59 -17.82 -1.16 5.31
C LEU A 59 -18.20 -0.48 4.00
N PRO A 60 -19.11 0.51 4.01
CA PRO A 60 -19.31 1.38 2.86
C PRO A 60 -17.97 1.99 2.43
N ALA A 61 -17.72 2.11 1.13
CA ALA A 61 -16.45 2.64 0.60
C ALA A 61 -16.09 4.01 1.22
N ALA A 62 -17.08 4.88 1.42
CA ALA A 62 -16.89 6.18 2.09
C ALA A 62 -16.35 6.06 3.53
N ALA A 63 -16.81 5.05 4.29
CA ALA A 63 -16.30 4.79 5.63
C ALA A 63 -14.86 4.26 5.59
N VAL A 64 -14.52 3.41 4.61
CA VAL A 64 -13.12 2.96 4.42
C VAL A 64 -12.22 4.14 4.06
N VAL A 65 -12.67 5.03 3.17
CA VAL A 65 -11.92 6.26 2.81
C VAL A 65 -11.69 7.14 4.03
N ALA A 66 -12.69 7.34 4.89
CA ALA A 66 -12.53 8.14 6.11
C ALA A 66 -11.46 7.53 7.04
N ARG A 67 -11.49 6.22 7.27
CA ARG A 67 -10.48 5.53 8.09
C ARG A 67 -9.08 5.58 7.47
N LEU A 68 -9.00 5.44 6.16
CA LEU A 68 -7.74 5.56 5.44
C LEU A 68 -7.20 6.99 5.51
N ALA A 69 -8.07 8.01 5.39
CA ALA A 69 -7.69 9.42 5.52
C ALA A 69 -7.08 9.71 6.90
N GLU A 70 -7.66 9.17 7.98
CA GLU A 70 -7.07 9.28 9.32
C GLU A 70 -5.68 8.64 9.41
N ALA A 71 -5.50 7.47 8.81
CA ALA A 71 -4.22 6.76 8.84
C ALA A 71 -3.10 7.48 8.07
N VAL A 72 -3.41 8.15 6.96
CA VAL A 72 -2.41 8.80 6.09
C VAL A 72 -2.08 10.24 6.48
N VAL A 73 -2.73 10.80 7.50
CA VAL A 73 -2.44 12.15 8.03
C VAL A 73 -1.15 12.16 8.88
N GLY A 74 -0.70 11.01 9.36
CA GLY A 74 0.49 10.89 10.22
C GLY A 74 1.79 11.37 9.54
N PRO A 75 2.75 11.96 10.28
CA PRO A 75 4.02 12.42 9.73
C PRO A 75 4.93 11.28 9.24
N ASP A 76 4.64 10.05 9.66
CA ASP A 76 5.27 8.81 9.26
C ASP A 76 4.76 8.28 7.91
N HIS A 77 3.68 8.85 7.36
CA HIS A 77 3.16 8.52 6.04
C HIS A 77 3.73 9.41 4.92
N GLN A 78 3.88 8.83 3.73
CA GLN A 78 4.03 9.58 2.49
C GLN A 78 3.19 8.95 1.38
N PHE A 79 2.46 9.78 0.64
CA PHE A 79 1.84 9.33 -0.61
C PHE A 79 2.88 9.31 -1.74
N TRP A 80 2.99 8.16 -2.42
CA TRP A 80 3.82 8.01 -3.61
C TRP A 80 2.90 7.95 -4.84
N PRO A 81 2.92 8.98 -5.71
CA PRO A 81 2.17 8.93 -6.96
C PRO A 81 2.71 7.81 -7.86
N ASP A 82 1.86 7.32 -8.75
CA ASP A 82 2.23 6.33 -9.76
C ASP A 82 1.62 6.76 -11.09
N ASP A 83 2.48 7.07 -12.04
CA ASP A 83 2.16 7.49 -13.41
C ASP A 83 2.76 6.55 -14.46
N LEU A 84 3.44 5.48 -14.03
CA LEU A 84 4.13 4.54 -14.90
C LEU A 84 3.13 3.59 -15.55
N ASN A 85 3.16 3.50 -16.88
CA ASN A 85 2.47 2.45 -17.62
C ASN A 85 3.44 1.30 -17.94
N PRO A 86 3.43 0.19 -17.18
CA PRO A 86 4.37 -0.91 -17.39
C PRO A 86 4.23 -1.63 -18.75
N VAL A 87 3.08 -1.47 -19.43
CA VAL A 87 2.81 -2.12 -20.72
C VAL A 87 3.37 -1.30 -21.88
N VAL A 88 3.33 0.03 -21.76
CA VAL A 88 3.75 0.95 -22.83
C VAL A 88 5.20 1.39 -22.65
N GLU A 89 5.64 1.53 -21.41
CA GLU A 89 6.98 2.00 -21.08
C GLU A 89 7.97 0.84 -21.01
N GLN A 90 8.99 0.87 -21.87
CA GLN A 90 10.08 -0.12 -21.88
C GLN A 90 11.19 0.21 -20.87
N THR A 91 10.86 0.95 -19.81
CA THR A 91 11.81 1.33 -18.75
C THR A 91 12.15 0.17 -17.84
N LEU A 92 11.30 -0.87 -17.80
CA LEU A 92 11.48 -2.07 -16.99
C LEU A 92 12.01 -3.23 -17.84
N THR A 93 13.14 -3.81 -17.39
CA THR A 93 13.62 -5.08 -17.94
C THR A 93 12.88 -6.22 -17.23
N TRP A 94 11.74 -6.64 -17.80
CA TRP A 94 10.85 -7.65 -17.21
C TRP A 94 11.54 -8.98 -16.88
N GLY A 95 12.61 -9.34 -17.59
CA GLY A 95 13.43 -10.52 -17.28
C GLY A 95 14.16 -10.46 -15.92
N GLN A 96 14.26 -9.27 -15.31
CA GLN A 96 14.85 -9.06 -13.99
C GLN A 96 13.79 -8.99 -12.87
N VAL A 97 12.50 -8.97 -13.22
CA VAL A 97 11.41 -9.03 -12.24
C VAL A 97 11.22 -10.50 -11.85
N LEU A 98 11.76 -10.87 -10.69
CA LEU A 98 11.82 -12.27 -10.24
C LEU A 98 10.52 -12.77 -9.62
N GLY A 99 9.52 -11.89 -9.41
CA GLY A 99 8.22 -12.30 -8.90
C GLY A 99 7.30 -11.15 -8.54
N HIS A 100 6.02 -11.48 -8.30
CA HIS A 100 4.92 -10.53 -8.08
C HIS A 100 5.17 -9.53 -6.94
N ARG A 101 6.01 -9.88 -5.95
CA ARG A 101 6.34 -9.02 -4.79
C ARG A 101 7.22 -7.81 -5.14
N GLN A 102 7.73 -7.74 -6.36
CA GLN A 102 8.57 -6.64 -6.84
C GLN A 102 7.76 -5.57 -7.59
N LEU A 103 6.48 -5.85 -7.91
CA LEU A 103 5.62 -4.94 -8.68
C LEU A 103 5.13 -3.73 -7.87
N ASN A 104 5.09 -3.85 -6.54
CA ASN A 104 4.65 -2.78 -5.65
C ASN A 104 5.82 -1.95 -5.12
N ARG A 105 6.99 -1.99 -5.80
CA ARG A 105 8.14 -1.16 -5.45
C ARG A 105 8.15 0.03 -6.40
N HIS A 106 8.05 1.24 -5.86
CA HIS A 106 8.29 2.44 -6.66
C HIS A 106 9.72 2.38 -7.22
N ALA A 107 9.86 2.23 -8.53
CA ALA A 107 11.13 2.42 -9.19
C ALA A 107 11.40 3.92 -9.21
N THR A 108 12.33 4.41 -8.39
CA THR A 108 12.91 5.72 -8.67
C THR A 108 13.46 5.69 -10.10
N PRO A 109 13.07 6.62 -10.99
CA PRO A 109 13.67 6.72 -12.30
C PRO A 109 15.19 6.73 -12.13
N VAL A 110 15.88 5.78 -12.77
CA VAL A 110 17.33 5.88 -12.90
C VAL A 110 17.55 7.10 -13.80
N GLU A 111 18.03 8.20 -13.22
CA GLU A 111 18.53 9.33 -14.00
C GLU A 111 19.54 8.76 -15.00
N ARG A 112 19.17 8.77 -16.27
CA ARG A 112 20.08 8.39 -17.35
C ARG A 112 21.14 9.49 -17.40
N ALA A 113 22.34 9.17 -16.90
CA ALA A 113 23.56 9.92 -17.17
C ALA A 113 23.95 9.81 -18.65
#